data_AF-A0A843APX7-F1
#
_entry.id   AF-A0A843APX7-F1
#
_cell.length_a   1.000
_cell.length_b   1.000
_cell.length_c   1.000
_cell.angle_alpha   90.00
_cell.angle_beta   90.00
_cell.angle_gamma   90.00
#
_symmetry.space_group_name_H-M   'P 1'
#
loop_
_entity.id
_entity.type
_entity.pdbx_description
1 polymer ?
#
loop_
_entity_poly.entity_id
_entity_poly.type
_entity_poly.pdbx_seq_one_letter_code
_entity_poly.pdbx_strand_id
1 'polypeptide(L)'
;MSLKKFFNNVETEEVEFEEYDEKYPEYDTYYLNDCTEGDKFTGQPVLSEIYEKTFEDKYSGKEITQNTIKLQVVNHELEEVFDASIKLKNKENIQDIWKKSKIGTLIWSIAEVNEVEIKGNKLSNFNIKEFSDEINEMEEITVEIFSDEFENKKGEIIEYNLVKVTEIN
;
A
#
# COMPACT_ATOMS: atom_id res chain seq x y z
N MET A 1 0.95 12.74 -13.42
CA MET A 1 -0.01 13.78 -13.87
C MET A 1 -0.09 14.83 -12.75
N SER A 2 -1.22 15.28 -12.20
CA SER A 2 -1.24 15.85 -10.83
C SER A 2 -2.25 15.03 -10.06
N LEU A 3 -1.98 14.65 -8.81
CA LEU A 3 -2.89 13.82 -8.00
C LEU A 3 -4.31 14.40 -7.94
N LYS A 4 -4.42 15.74 -7.91
CA LYS A 4 -5.71 16.45 -8.03
C LYS A 4 -6.43 16.18 -9.36
N LYS A 5 -5.72 15.96 -10.47
CA LYS A 5 -6.33 15.56 -11.77
C LYS A 5 -6.65 14.07 -11.81
N PHE A 6 -5.82 13.19 -11.25
CA PHE A 6 -6.08 11.76 -11.19
C PHE A 6 -7.43 11.46 -10.51
N PHE A 7 -7.65 12.00 -9.31
CA PHE A 7 -8.93 11.83 -8.59
C PHE A 7 -10.13 12.46 -9.32
N ASN A 8 -9.91 13.39 -10.24
CA ASN A 8 -10.97 14.12 -10.95
C ASN A 8 -11.28 13.59 -12.36
N ASN A 9 -10.42 12.76 -12.97
CA ASN A 9 -10.50 12.39 -14.39
C ASN A 9 -10.32 10.89 -14.66
N VAL A 10 -10.85 10.01 -13.80
CA VAL A 10 -10.75 8.54 -14.01
C VAL A 10 -11.38 8.12 -15.35
N GLU A 11 -10.54 7.95 -16.38
CA GLU A 11 -10.77 7.23 -17.64
C GLU A 11 -9.47 6.49 -18.01
N THR A 12 -9.62 5.21 -18.33
CA THR A 12 -8.58 4.17 -18.37
C THR A 12 -7.79 4.11 -19.68
N GLU A 13 -6.48 3.89 -19.61
CA GLU A 13 -5.68 3.27 -20.68
C GLU A 13 -4.76 2.15 -20.13
N GLU A 14 -4.55 1.09 -20.93
CA GLU A 14 -3.73 -0.09 -20.59
C GLU A 14 -2.25 0.13 -20.91
N VAL A 15 -1.37 -0.23 -19.97
CA VAL A 15 0.08 -0.40 -20.21
C VAL A 15 0.59 -1.62 -19.43
N GLU A 16 1.19 -2.61 -20.09
CA GLU A 16 1.92 -3.72 -19.44
C GLU A 16 3.26 -3.23 -18.88
N PHE A 17 3.64 -3.61 -17.66
CA PHE A 17 5.05 -3.58 -17.24
C PHE A 17 5.48 -4.78 -16.36
N GLU A 18 6.79 -5.01 -16.38
CA GLU A 18 7.52 -6.15 -15.84
C GLU A 18 7.53 -6.19 -14.30
N GLU A 19 7.57 -7.41 -13.77
CA GLU A 19 7.71 -7.75 -12.36
C GLU A 19 8.93 -7.02 -11.73
N TYR A 20 8.67 -5.96 -10.96
CA TYR A 20 9.70 -5.17 -10.29
C TYR A 20 10.18 -5.90 -9.03
N ASP A 21 11.24 -6.70 -9.19
CA ASP A 21 12.05 -7.23 -8.09
C ASP A 21 13.35 -6.41 -8.05
N GLU A 22 13.25 -5.11 -7.75
CA GLU A 22 14.43 -4.26 -7.56
C GLU A 22 15.16 -4.73 -6.31
N LYS A 23 16.20 -5.54 -6.52
CA LYS A 23 17.23 -5.79 -5.50
C LYS A 23 18.01 -4.51 -5.32
N TYR A 24 17.58 -3.70 -4.36
CA TYR A 24 18.45 -2.66 -3.80
C TYR A 24 19.73 -3.31 -3.25
N PRO A 25 20.83 -2.54 -3.08
CA PRO A 25 22.02 -2.99 -2.35
C PRO A 25 21.67 -3.54 -0.95
N GLU A 26 22.64 -3.96 -0.14
CA GLU A 26 22.39 -4.46 1.24
C GLU A 26 21.84 -3.36 2.20
N TYR A 27 20.70 -2.76 1.86
CA TYR A 27 19.97 -1.77 2.64
C TYR A 27 19.23 -2.45 3.79
N ASP A 28 19.14 -1.76 4.92
CA ASP A 28 18.38 -2.22 6.08
C ASP A 28 16.89 -2.20 5.73
N THR A 29 16.27 -3.38 5.77
CA THR A 29 14.86 -3.55 5.38
C THR A 29 13.96 -3.63 6.61
N TYR A 30 12.99 -2.72 6.69
CA TYR A 30 11.98 -2.65 7.74
C TYR A 30 10.63 -3.12 7.20
N TYR A 31 10.13 -4.24 7.72
CA TYR A 31 8.82 -4.75 7.31
C TYR A 31 7.71 -4.15 8.18
N LEU A 32 6.57 -3.82 7.57
CA LEU A 32 5.39 -3.26 8.26
C LEU A 32 4.99 -4.02 9.53
N ASN A 33 5.10 -5.35 9.53
CA ASN A 33 4.69 -6.16 10.68
C ASN A 33 5.71 -6.12 11.85
N ASP A 34 6.93 -5.65 11.59
CA ASP A 34 7.99 -5.53 12.59
C ASP A 34 8.13 -4.09 13.12
N CYS A 35 7.41 -3.14 12.51
CA CYS A 35 7.38 -1.74 12.93
C CYS A 35 6.40 -1.51 14.10
N THR A 36 6.58 -0.39 14.80
CA THR A 36 5.75 0.09 15.90
C THR A 36 4.97 1.34 15.51
N GLU A 37 3.88 1.62 16.22
CA GLU A 37 3.08 2.83 16.00
C GLU A 37 3.94 4.09 16.13
N GLY A 38 3.83 4.99 15.15
CA GLY A 38 4.57 6.25 15.10
C GLY A 38 5.93 6.16 14.39
N ASP A 39 6.39 4.96 14.01
CA ASP A 39 7.58 4.83 13.15
C ASP A 39 7.35 5.55 11.82
N LYS A 40 8.40 6.22 11.32
CA LYS A 40 8.35 7.01 10.09
C LYS A 40 9.45 6.61 9.13
N PHE A 41 9.08 6.56 7.85
CA PHE A 41 10.02 6.28 6.76
C PHE A 41 9.81 7.30 5.66
N THR A 42 10.90 7.93 5.21
CA THR A 42 10.90 8.93 4.14
C THR A 42 11.80 8.45 3.02
N GLY A 43 11.33 8.53 1.78
CA GLY A 43 12.10 8.13 0.61
C GLY A 43 11.25 8.02 -0.63
N GLN A 44 11.84 7.49 -1.70
CA GLN A 44 11.16 7.28 -2.97
C GLN A 44 10.17 6.12 -2.84
N PRO A 45 8.89 6.31 -3.15
CA PRO A 45 7.93 5.22 -3.15
C PRO A 45 8.05 4.32 -4.37
N VAL A 46 7.81 3.04 -4.17
CA VAL A 46 7.56 2.06 -5.23
C VAL A 46 6.36 1.20 -4.83
N LEU A 47 5.28 1.27 -5.60
CA LEU A 47 4.09 0.43 -5.45
C LEU A 47 4.06 -0.59 -6.59
N SER A 48 4.13 -1.88 -6.23
CA SER A 48 4.12 -2.97 -7.20
C SER A 48 2.77 -3.10 -7.91
N GLU A 49 2.78 -3.81 -9.03
CA GLU A 49 1.56 -4.42 -9.58
C GLU A 49 1.00 -5.50 -8.64
N ILE A 50 -0.22 -5.97 -8.95
CA ILE A 50 -0.85 -7.06 -8.19
C ILE A 50 -0.15 -8.37 -8.54
N TYR A 51 0.40 -9.04 -7.52
CA TYR A 51 1.02 -10.35 -7.66
C TYR A 51 0.42 -11.38 -6.71
N GLU A 52 0.56 -12.66 -7.04
CA GLU A 52 0.14 -13.76 -6.18
C GLU A 52 1.27 -14.16 -5.24
N LYS A 53 1.00 -14.13 -3.93
CA LYS A 53 1.90 -14.63 -2.90
C LYS A 53 1.34 -15.91 -2.31
N THR A 54 2.05 -17.02 -2.50
CA THR A 54 1.71 -18.30 -1.88
C THR A 54 2.56 -18.52 -0.63
N PHE A 55 1.92 -18.89 0.47
CA PHE A 55 2.60 -19.25 1.72
C PHE A 55 1.88 -20.41 2.39
N GLU A 56 2.61 -21.16 3.19
CA GLU A 56 2.04 -22.21 4.04
C GLU A 56 1.42 -21.59 5.29
N ASP A 57 0.14 -21.85 5.52
CA ASP A 57 -0.54 -21.46 6.73
C ASP A 57 -0.02 -22.25 7.92
N LYS A 58 0.63 -21.58 8.87
CA LYS A 58 1.28 -22.19 10.03
C LYS A 58 0.33 -23.01 10.92
N TYR A 59 -0.97 -22.79 10.84
CA TYR A 59 -1.97 -23.48 11.66
C TYR A 59 -2.58 -24.71 10.98
N SER A 60 -2.75 -24.66 9.66
CA SER A 60 -3.40 -25.72 8.88
C SER A 60 -2.45 -26.52 7.99
N GLY A 61 -1.22 -26.07 7.79
CA GLY A 61 -0.22 -26.67 6.88
C GLY A 61 -0.63 -26.61 5.41
N LYS A 62 -1.64 -25.79 5.07
CA LYS A 62 -2.15 -25.64 3.71
C LYS A 62 -1.49 -24.46 3.03
N GLU A 63 -1.19 -24.62 1.74
CA GLU A 63 -0.82 -23.49 0.90
C GLU A 63 -2.02 -22.55 0.74
N ILE A 64 -1.79 -21.28 1.04
CA ILE A 64 -2.72 -20.17 0.82
C ILE A 64 -2.06 -19.24 -0.19
N THR A 65 -2.75 -19.03 -1.31
CA THR A 65 -2.40 -18.01 -2.31
C THR A 65 -3.21 -16.74 -2.05
N GLN A 66 -2.55 -15.58 -2.06
CA GLN A 66 -3.17 -14.28 -1.85
C GLN A 66 -2.71 -13.27 -2.89
N ASN A 67 -3.67 -12.50 -3.42
CA ASN A 67 -3.37 -11.34 -4.24
C ASN A 67 -2.81 -10.23 -3.35
N THR A 68 -1.68 -9.66 -3.73
CA THR A 68 -0.90 -8.73 -2.92
C THR A 68 -0.36 -7.61 -3.80
N ILE A 69 -0.26 -6.42 -3.24
CA ILE A 69 0.61 -5.34 -3.74
C ILE A 69 1.63 -5.01 -2.66
N LYS A 70 2.80 -4.56 -3.05
CA LYS A 70 3.88 -4.18 -2.14
C LYS A 70 4.16 -2.69 -2.31
N LEU A 71 4.07 -1.94 -1.20
CA LEU A 71 4.60 -0.58 -1.12
C LEU A 71 6.02 -0.67 -0.54
N GLN A 72 6.99 -0.10 -1.23
CA GLN A 72 8.33 0.17 -0.72
C GLN A 72 8.53 1.67 -0.60
N VAL A 73 9.26 2.10 0.44
CA VAL A 73 9.76 3.48 0.56
C VAL A 73 11.27 3.37 0.73
N VAL A 74 12.00 3.85 -0.27
CA VAL A 74 13.44 3.62 -0.43
C VAL A 74 14.19 4.89 -0.09
N ASN A 75 15.00 4.84 0.96
CA ASN A 75 15.88 5.93 1.35
C ASN A 75 17.32 5.60 0.94
N HIS A 76 17.77 6.18 -0.16
CA HIS A 76 19.14 5.97 -0.65
C HIS A 76 20.22 6.65 0.22
N GLU A 77 19.88 7.70 0.98
CA GLU A 77 20.83 8.40 1.83
C GLU A 77 21.14 7.63 3.12
N LEU A 78 20.11 6.99 3.69
CA LEU A 78 20.20 6.17 4.90
C LEU A 78 20.46 4.70 4.60
N GLU A 79 20.41 4.29 3.33
CA GLU A 79 20.49 2.89 2.91
C GLU A 79 19.41 2.03 3.58
N GLU A 80 18.17 2.52 3.59
CA GLU A 80 17.01 1.88 4.23
C GLU A 80 15.88 1.62 3.23
N VAL A 81 15.14 0.53 3.43
CA VAL A 81 13.92 0.21 2.69
C VAL A 81 12.82 -0.15 3.67
N PHE A 82 11.72 0.60 3.64
CA PHE A 82 10.48 0.17 4.27
C PHE A 82 9.67 -0.70 3.30
N ASP A 83 9.16 -1.85 3.73
CA ASP A 83 8.33 -2.77 2.93
C ASP A 83 6.99 -3.06 3.61
N ALA A 84 5.91 -2.72 2.91
CA ALA A 84 4.54 -3.02 3.30
C ALA A 84 3.83 -3.89 2.24
N SER A 85 3.69 -5.18 2.55
CA SER A 85 2.82 -6.09 1.81
C SER A 85 1.33 -5.86 2.16
N ILE A 86 0.53 -5.52 1.16
CA ILE A 86 -0.91 -5.22 1.30
C ILE A 86 -1.73 -6.27 0.55
N LYS A 87 -2.50 -7.06 1.31
CA LYS A 87 -3.41 -8.07 0.76
C LYS A 87 -4.61 -7.41 0.08
N LEU A 88 -4.94 -7.90 -1.11
CA LEU A 88 -6.13 -7.55 -1.88
C LEU A 88 -7.18 -8.67 -1.86
N LYS A 89 -8.44 -8.32 -2.19
CA LYS A 89 -9.55 -9.28 -2.23
C LYS A 89 -9.54 -10.13 -3.49
N ASN A 90 -9.12 -9.56 -4.60
CA ASN A 90 -9.07 -10.22 -5.91
C ASN A 90 -7.85 -9.69 -6.69
N LYS A 91 -7.61 -10.31 -7.85
CA LYS A 91 -6.49 -10.00 -8.76
C LYS A 91 -6.79 -8.94 -9.80
N GLU A 92 -8.03 -8.44 -9.83
CA GLU A 92 -8.47 -7.50 -10.87
C GLU A 92 -7.98 -6.10 -10.51
N ASN A 93 -7.48 -5.35 -11.49
CA ASN A 93 -7.04 -3.96 -11.26
C ASN A 93 -8.20 -3.07 -10.82
N ILE A 94 -9.38 -3.25 -11.41
CA ILE A 94 -10.58 -2.49 -11.08
C ILE A 94 -11.33 -3.19 -9.95
N GLN A 95 -11.34 -2.59 -8.77
CA GLN A 95 -12.04 -3.17 -7.62
C GLN A 95 -12.54 -2.14 -6.62
N ASP A 96 -13.44 -2.61 -5.75
CA ASP A 96 -14.00 -1.81 -4.67
C ASP A 96 -13.02 -1.71 -3.49
N ILE A 97 -12.64 -0.49 -3.13
CA ILE A 97 -11.76 -0.24 -1.99
C ILE A 97 -12.52 0.40 -0.84
N TRP A 98 -12.43 -0.22 0.33
CA TRP A 98 -13.03 0.28 1.57
C TRP A 98 -12.04 1.13 2.35
N LYS A 99 -12.49 2.26 2.90
CA LYS A 99 -11.65 3.23 3.63
C LYS A 99 -10.81 2.59 4.73
N LYS A 100 -11.40 1.65 5.49
CA LYS A 100 -10.73 0.95 6.61
C LYS A 100 -9.88 -0.26 6.19
N SER A 101 -9.70 -0.51 4.89
CA SER A 101 -8.75 -1.53 4.45
C SER A 101 -7.32 -1.00 4.50
N LYS A 102 -6.31 -1.88 4.45
CA LYS A 102 -4.89 -1.47 4.40
C LYS A 102 -4.61 -0.52 3.22
N ILE A 103 -5.01 -0.91 2.01
CA ILE A 103 -4.90 -0.08 0.81
C ILE A 103 -5.79 1.16 0.87
N GLY A 104 -6.98 1.07 1.47
CA GLY A 104 -7.85 2.24 1.67
C GLY A 104 -7.23 3.27 2.61
N THR A 105 -6.54 2.85 3.66
CA THR A 105 -5.87 3.77 4.58
C THR A 105 -4.76 4.54 3.84
N LEU A 106 -3.98 3.84 3.02
CA LEU A 106 -2.99 4.44 2.15
C LEU A 106 -3.61 5.47 1.19
N ILE A 107 -4.60 5.06 0.39
CA ILE A 107 -5.26 5.94 -0.61
C ILE A 107 -5.86 7.19 0.03
N TRP A 108 -6.60 7.04 1.15
CA TRP A 108 -7.21 8.18 1.80
C TRP A 108 -6.17 9.12 2.42
N SER A 109 -5.08 8.60 2.98
CA SER A 109 -4.01 9.45 3.51
C SER A 109 -3.34 10.29 2.43
N ILE A 110 -3.10 9.72 1.24
CA ILE A 110 -2.58 10.46 0.08
C ILE A 110 -3.55 11.55 -0.38
N ALA A 111 -4.84 11.24 -0.43
CA ALA A 111 -5.87 12.22 -0.77
C ALA A 111 -5.92 13.35 0.26
N GLU A 112 -5.81 13.03 1.55
CA GLU A 112 -5.77 14.00 2.65
C GLU A 112 -4.56 14.95 2.52
N VAL A 113 -3.35 14.42 2.27
CA VAL A 113 -2.14 15.23 2.01
C VAL A 113 -2.29 16.14 0.80
N ASN A 114 -3.01 15.68 -0.24
CA ASN A 114 -3.28 16.46 -1.44
C ASN A 114 -4.50 17.39 -1.33
N GLU A 115 -5.10 17.53 -0.14
CA GLU A 115 -6.31 18.32 0.08
C GLU A 115 -7.50 17.90 -0.81
N VAL A 116 -7.58 16.61 -1.15
CA VAL A 116 -8.66 16.01 -1.94
C VAL A 116 -9.66 15.34 -1.00
N GLU A 117 -10.87 15.87 -0.93
CA GLU A 117 -11.94 15.29 -0.11
C GLU A 117 -12.57 14.06 -0.81
N ILE A 118 -12.26 12.86 -0.33
CA ILE A 118 -12.97 11.64 -0.73
C ILE A 118 -14.19 11.43 0.18
N LYS A 119 -15.39 11.63 -0.38
CA LYS A 119 -16.65 11.41 0.33
C LYS A 119 -16.99 9.92 0.42
N GLY A 120 -17.46 9.51 1.59
CA GLY A 120 -17.91 8.14 1.86
C GLY A 120 -16.81 7.22 2.38
N ASN A 121 -17.17 5.94 2.54
CA ASN A 121 -16.31 4.90 3.12
C ASN A 121 -15.86 3.85 2.09
N LYS A 122 -16.16 4.06 0.81
CA LYS A 122 -15.92 3.12 -0.27
C LYS A 122 -15.64 3.87 -1.58
N LEU A 123 -14.54 3.54 -2.25
CA LEU A 123 -14.29 3.87 -3.64
C LEU A 123 -14.79 2.69 -4.48
N SER A 124 -15.66 2.95 -5.45
CA SER A 124 -16.16 1.92 -6.36
C SER A 124 -15.41 1.99 -7.68
N ASN A 125 -15.10 0.84 -8.28
CA ASN A 125 -14.33 0.73 -9.53
C ASN A 125 -12.97 1.47 -9.48
N PHE A 126 -12.27 1.38 -8.35
CA PHE A 126 -10.95 1.99 -8.22
C PHE A 126 -9.92 1.19 -9.04
N ASN A 127 -9.12 1.87 -9.85
CA ASN A 127 -8.07 1.24 -10.65
C ASN A 127 -6.75 1.22 -9.87
N ILE A 128 -6.36 0.03 -9.39
CA ILE A 128 -5.12 -0.18 -8.63
C ILE A 128 -3.89 0.12 -9.48
N LYS A 129 -3.93 -0.24 -10.77
CA LYS A 129 -2.78 -0.02 -11.64
C LYS A 129 -2.48 1.47 -11.80
N GLU A 130 -3.48 2.27 -12.17
CA GLU A 130 -3.27 3.72 -12.33
C GLU A 130 -2.81 4.37 -11.01
N PHE A 131 -3.32 3.86 -9.88
CA PHE A 131 -2.86 4.31 -8.58
C PHE A 131 -1.38 3.96 -8.33
N SER A 132 -0.94 2.75 -8.66
CA SER A 132 0.48 2.38 -8.60
C SER A 132 1.34 3.25 -9.51
N ASP A 133 0.89 3.50 -10.74
CA ASP A 133 1.61 4.34 -11.70
C ASP A 133 1.78 5.78 -11.16
N GLU A 134 0.73 6.40 -10.60
CA GLU A 134 0.83 7.73 -9.99
C GLU A 134 1.69 7.76 -8.71
N ILE A 135 1.72 6.67 -7.93
CA ILE A 135 2.61 6.56 -6.76
C ILE A 135 4.08 6.47 -7.21
N ASN A 136 4.36 5.70 -8.25
CA ASN A 136 5.71 5.50 -8.78
C ASN A 136 6.27 6.75 -9.48
N GLU A 137 5.41 7.70 -9.86
CA GLU A 137 5.82 9.02 -10.36
C GLU A 137 6.24 10.00 -9.24
N MET A 138 5.98 9.69 -7.97
CA MET A 138 6.35 10.58 -6.86
C MET A 138 7.85 10.50 -6.58
N GLU A 139 8.47 11.67 -6.35
CA GLU A 139 9.90 11.73 -6.02
C GLU A 139 10.15 11.24 -4.59
N GLU A 140 9.34 11.68 -3.64
CA GLU A 140 9.50 11.33 -2.23
C GLU A 140 8.16 11.36 -1.48
N ILE A 141 7.98 10.39 -0.59
CA ILE A 141 6.90 10.40 0.39
C ILE A 141 7.43 10.16 1.80
N THR A 142 6.72 10.67 2.79
CA THR A 142 6.87 10.23 4.18
C THR A 142 5.67 9.41 4.59
N VAL A 143 5.93 8.20 5.08
CA VAL A 143 4.92 7.32 5.68
C VAL A 143 5.07 7.25 7.18
N GLU A 144 3.95 7.13 7.89
CA GLU A 144 3.86 6.88 9.32
C GLU A 144 3.06 5.61 9.58
N ILE A 145 3.56 4.79 10.51
CA ILE A 145 2.92 3.54 10.92
C ILE A 145 1.82 3.85 11.94
N PHE A 146 0.62 3.35 11.67
CA PHE A 146 -0.54 3.48 12.54
C PHE A 146 -1.04 2.10 12.94
N SER A 147 -1.27 1.86 14.22
CA SER A 147 -1.82 0.60 14.69
C SER A 147 -3.34 0.71 14.84
N ASP A 148 -4.06 -0.34 14.41
CA ASP A 148 -5.50 -0.46 14.60
C ASP A 148 -5.81 -1.86 15.14
N GLU A 149 -6.98 -2.03 15.72
CA GLU A 149 -7.39 -3.25 16.37
C GLU A 149 -8.75 -3.75 15.86
N PHE A 150 -8.92 -5.06 15.76
CA PHE A 150 -10.24 -5.65 15.55
C PHE A 150 -10.44 -6.87 16.43
N GLU A 151 -11.66 -7.02 16.93
CA GLU A 151 -12.08 -8.22 17.64
C GLU A 151 -12.47 -9.31 16.64
N ASN A 152 -11.82 -10.47 16.71
CA ASN A 152 -12.14 -11.60 15.85
C ASN A 152 -13.42 -12.32 16.34
N LYS A 153 -13.91 -13.32 15.59
CA LYS A 153 -15.12 -14.07 15.93
C LYS A 153 -15.06 -14.85 17.26
N LYS A 154 -13.88 -14.98 17.86
CA LYS A 154 -13.64 -15.66 19.15
C LYS A 154 -13.52 -14.68 20.32
N GLY A 155 -13.62 -13.37 20.07
CA GLY A 155 -13.45 -12.34 21.09
C GLY A 155 -12.00 -11.95 21.36
N GLU A 156 -11.06 -12.36 20.49
CA GLU A 156 -9.65 -12.00 20.62
C GLU A 156 -9.39 -10.69 19.88
N ILE A 157 -8.74 -9.72 20.55
CA ILE A 157 -8.29 -8.48 19.93
C ILE A 157 -7.06 -8.78 19.09
N ILE A 158 -7.12 -8.44 17.81
CA ILE A 158 -6.01 -8.55 16.87
C ILE A 158 -5.58 -7.14 16.50
N GLU A 159 -4.38 -6.77 16.92
CA GLU A 159 -3.70 -5.56 16.50
C GLU A 159 -3.04 -5.77 15.13
N TYR A 160 -3.06 -4.74 14.31
CA TYR A 160 -2.44 -4.75 13.00
C TYR A 160 -1.95 -3.36 12.61
N ASN A 161 -0.81 -3.33 11.90
CA ASN A 161 -0.24 -2.09 11.41
C ASN A 161 -0.81 -1.70 10.03
N LEU A 162 -1.01 -0.40 9.89
CA LEU A 162 -1.45 0.34 8.73
C LEU A 162 -0.37 1.36 8.34
N VAL A 163 -0.38 1.76 7.06
CA VAL A 163 0.52 2.77 6.52
C VAL A 163 -0.30 3.99 6.14
N LYS A 164 0.12 5.16 6.61
CA LYS A 164 -0.42 6.47 6.19
C LYS A 164 0.68 7.30 5.58
N VAL A 165 0.42 7.92 4.44
CA VAL A 165 1.26 8.99 3.91
C VAL A 165 0.94 10.26 4.67
N THR A 166 1.96 10.90 5.23
CA THR A 166 1.83 12.16 5.97
C THR A 166 2.36 13.34 5.19
N GLU A 167 3.28 13.12 4.24
CA GLU A 167 3.91 14.16 3.42
C GLU A 167 4.22 13.60 2.02
N ILE A 168 4.13 14.45 1.00
CA ILE A 168 4.51 14.18 -0.39
C ILE A 168 5.31 15.41 -0.85
N ASN A 169 6.55 15.21 -1.26
CA ASN A 169 7.48 16.28 -1.65
C ASN A 169 7.72 16.31 -3.15
#